data_AF-A0A6J0G6S1-F1
#
_entry.id   AF-A0A6J0G6S1-F1
#
_cell.length_a   1.000
_cell.length_b   1.000
_cell.length_c   1.000
_cell.angle_alpha   90.00
_cell.angle_beta   90.00
_cell.angle_gamma   90.00
#
_symmetry.space_group_name_H-M   'P 1'
#
loop_
_entity.id
_entity.type
_entity.pdbx_description
1 polymer ?
#
loop_
_entity_poly.entity_id
_entity_poly.type
_entity_poly.pdbx_seq_one_letter_code
_entity_poly.pdbx_strand_id
1 'polypeptide(L)'
;LWDLRQTRGRVCEYRGHFQTTTSCVFLPRGPALAPSVATSSSDSTVKVWHRDTAACLATLSLEGSGPLASLAACDSSTLLCASASSGIHVLRLGGGAEPALRELGAF
;
A
#
# COMPACT_ATOMS: atom_id res chain seq x y z
N LEU A 1 -6.99 2.00 -11.11
CA LEU A 1 -7.22 0.60 -11.55
C LEU A 1 -7.90 0.63 -12.92
N TRP A 2 -7.48 -0.23 -13.85
CA TRP A 2 -8.04 -0.30 -15.21
C TRP A 2 -8.38 -1.75 -15.53
N ASP A 3 -9.52 -1.98 -16.17
CA ASP A 3 -9.88 -3.28 -16.71
C ASP A 3 -9.51 -3.29 -18.19
N LEU A 4 -8.50 -4.08 -18.55
CA LEU A 4 -8.03 -4.18 -19.94
C LEU A 4 -8.97 -5.00 -20.83
N ARG A 5 -9.90 -5.76 -20.24
CA ARG A 5 -10.89 -6.56 -20.98
C ARG A 5 -12.11 -5.73 -21.38
N GLN A 6 -12.36 -4.62 -20.67
CA GLN A 6 -13.39 -3.64 -21.04
C GLN A 6 -12.74 -2.42 -21.67
N THR A 7 -13.08 -2.12 -22.92
CA THR A 7 -12.58 -0.97 -23.68
C THR A 7 -13.01 0.40 -23.12
N ARG A 8 -13.67 0.43 -21.96
CA ARG A 8 -14.23 1.65 -21.36
C ARG A 8 -13.83 1.82 -19.90
N GLY A 9 -12.62 2.35 -19.74
CA GLY A 9 -12.38 3.35 -18.70
C GLY A 9 -11.75 2.87 -17.40
N ARG A 10 -11.39 3.87 -16.59
CA ARG A 10 -10.80 3.73 -15.27
C ARG A 10 -11.83 3.02 -14.38
N VAL A 11 -11.47 1.89 -13.80
CA VAL A 11 -12.35 1.15 -12.86
C VAL A 11 -12.47 1.93 -11.55
N CYS A 12 -11.33 2.33 -11.01
CA CYS A 12 -11.24 3.07 -9.75
C CYS A 12 -10.04 4.02 -9.77
N GLU A 13 -10.19 5.14 -9.06
CA GLU A 13 -9.13 6.10 -8.78
C GLU A 13 -8.90 6.16 -7.27
N TYR A 14 -7.66 5.95 -6.83
CA TYR A 14 -7.29 6.03 -5.42
C TYR A 14 -6.74 7.43 -5.14
N ARG A 15 -7.47 8.24 -4.37
CA ARG A 15 -7.08 9.62 -4.03
C ARG A 15 -6.80 9.73 -2.53
N GLY A 16 -5.65 10.32 -2.18
CA GLY A 16 -5.33 10.62 -0.78
C GLY A 16 -3.85 10.74 -0.45
N HIS A 17 -2.93 10.40 -1.36
CA HIS A 17 -1.52 10.74 -1.22
C HIS A 17 -1.30 12.25 -1.38
N PHE A 18 -0.42 12.82 -0.57
CA PHE A 18 -0.14 14.25 -0.55
C PHE A 18 0.96 14.62 -1.55
N GLN A 19 1.89 13.69 -1.81
CA GLN A 19 2.92 13.82 -2.84
C GLN A 19 2.79 12.76 -3.94
N THR A 20 3.74 12.79 -4.88
CA THR A 20 3.92 11.82 -5.93
C THR A 20 3.99 10.40 -5.37
N THR A 21 3.08 9.55 -5.83
CA THR A 21 3.12 8.12 -5.56
C THR A 21 4.31 7.52 -6.31
N THR A 22 5.22 6.89 -5.59
CA THR A 22 6.46 6.33 -6.14
C THR A 22 6.30 4.90 -6.60
N SER A 23 5.44 4.12 -5.92
CA SER A 23 5.23 2.71 -6.23
C SER A 23 3.84 2.24 -5.83
N CYS A 24 3.37 1.19 -6.48
CA CYS A 24 2.11 0.52 -6.17
C CYS A 24 2.24 -0.99 -6.37
N VAL A 25 1.59 -1.76 -5.49
CA VAL A 25 1.64 -3.22 -5.53
C VAL A 25 0.27 -3.80 -5.19
N PHE A 26 -0.10 -4.87 -5.89
CA PHE A 26 -1.29 -5.65 -5.58
C PHE A 26 -0.96 -6.66 -4.48
N LEU A 27 -1.74 -6.65 -3.41
CA LEU A 27 -1.65 -7.68 -2.38
C LEU A 27 -2.37 -8.95 -2.90
N PRO A 28 -1.73 -10.13 -2.80
CA PRO A 28 -2.38 -11.37 -3.17
C PRO A 28 -3.58 -11.62 -2.25
N ARG A 29 -4.66 -12.18 -2.82
CA ARG A 29 -5.87 -12.52 -2.05
C ARG A 29 -5.54 -13.59 -1.03
N GLY A 30 -5.57 -13.23 0.26
CA GLY A 30 -5.48 -14.18 1.36
C GLY A 30 -6.88 -14.63 1.81
N PRO A 31 -7.03 -15.81 2.43
CA PRO A 31 -8.32 -16.33 2.89
C PRO A 31 -9.01 -15.45 3.94
N ALA A 32 -8.27 -14.56 4.62
CA ALA A 32 -8.77 -13.68 5.66
C ALA A 32 -8.73 -12.19 5.30
N LEU A 33 -8.18 -11.81 4.14
CA LEU A 33 -7.94 -10.40 3.78
C LEU A 33 -8.59 -10.06 2.44
N ALA A 34 -9.31 -8.95 2.44
CA ALA A 34 -9.94 -8.41 1.23
C ALA A 34 -8.88 -8.08 0.17
N PRO A 35 -9.21 -8.18 -1.13
CA PRO A 35 -8.30 -7.79 -2.19
C PRO A 35 -7.90 -6.32 -2.02
N SER A 36 -6.61 -6.09 -1.79
CA SER A 36 -6.09 -4.80 -1.41
C SER A 36 -4.95 -4.37 -2.34
N VAL A 37 -4.75 -3.07 -2.46
CA VAL A 37 -3.66 -2.45 -3.21
C VAL A 37 -2.88 -1.59 -2.26
N ALA A 38 -1.58 -1.80 -2.17
CA ALA A 38 -0.70 -0.96 -1.37
C ALA A 38 0.03 0.03 -2.29
N THR A 39 0.26 1.23 -1.77
CA THR A 39 0.87 2.33 -2.51
C THR A 39 1.81 3.08 -1.58
N SER A 40 3.00 3.41 -2.07
CA SER A 40 3.99 4.23 -1.36
C SER A 40 4.12 5.59 -2.03
N SER A 41 4.38 6.61 -1.24
CA SER A 41 4.52 7.99 -1.71
C SER A 41 5.77 8.65 -1.16
N SER A 42 6.25 9.68 -1.87
CA SER A 42 7.37 10.51 -1.41
C SER A 42 7.03 11.30 -0.14
N ASP A 43 5.74 11.39 0.25
CA ASP A 43 5.29 11.98 1.52
C ASP A 43 5.63 11.13 2.75
N SER A 44 6.43 10.08 2.61
CA SER A 44 6.79 9.13 3.67
C SER A 44 5.59 8.32 4.19
N THR A 45 4.51 8.21 3.40
CA THR A 45 3.33 7.41 3.77
C THR A 45 3.12 6.20 2.86
N VAL A 46 2.67 5.12 3.48
CA VAL A 46 2.17 3.92 2.80
C VAL A 46 0.68 3.83 3.04
N LYS A 47 -0.09 3.78 1.95
CA LYS A 47 -1.55 3.63 1.99
C LYS A 47 -1.96 2.31 1.40
N VAL A 48 -2.88 1.64 2.08
CA VAL A 48 -3.55 0.44 1.60
C VAL A 48 -4.99 0.78 1.25
N TRP A 49 -5.41 0.32 0.08
CA TRP A 49 -6.71 0.59 -0.52
C TRP A 49 -7.45 -0.72 -0.75
N HIS A 50 -8.75 -0.70 -0.54
CA HIS A 50 -9.60 -1.80 -0.97
C HIS A 50 -9.74 -1.76 -2.49
N ARG A 51 -9.41 -2.85 -3.18
CA ARG A 51 -9.35 -2.87 -4.64
C ARG A 51 -10.72 -2.63 -5.29
N ASP A 52 -11.77 -3.19 -4.73
CA ASP A 52 -13.11 -3.16 -5.35
C ASP A 52 -13.93 -1.90 -4.99
N THR A 53 -13.68 -1.29 -3.82
CA THR A 53 -14.45 -0.12 -3.33
C THR A 53 -13.64 1.18 -3.38
N ALA A 54 -12.33 1.10 -3.67
CA ALA A 54 -11.39 2.21 -3.61
C ALA A 54 -11.28 2.93 -2.26
N ALA A 55 -11.83 2.34 -1.19
CA ALA A 55 -11.74 2.88 0.16
C ALA A 55 -10.31 2.81 0.68
N CYS A 56 -9.85 3.87 1.35
CA CYS A 56 -8.60 3.82 2.10
C CYS A 56 -8.82 2.95 3.34
N LEU A 57 -8.16 1.80 3.37
CA LEU A 57 -8.25 0.82 4.44
C LEU A 57 -7.29 1.17 5.58
N ALA A 58 -6.06 1.52 5.23
CA ALA A 58 -5.03 1.87 6.18
C ALA A 58 -4.12 2.96 5.62
N THR A 59 -3.62 3.81 6.50
CA THR A 59 -2.52 4.72 6.21
C THR A 59 -1.48 4.55 7.32
N LEU A 60 -0.22 4.40 6.93
CA LEU A 60 0.91 4.41 7.84
C LEU A 60 1.88 5.49 7.40
N SER A 61 2.27 6.34 8.35
CA SER A 61 3.31 7.33 8.15
C SER A 61 4.61 6.80 8.72
N LEU A 62 5.62 6.65 7.88
CA LEU A 62 6.99 6.31 8.28
C LEU A 62 7.75 7.62 8.51
N GLU A 63 7.38 8.33 9.58
CA GLU A 63 8.02 9.62 9.89
C GLU A 63 9.52 9.45 10.11
N GLY A 64 10.32 10.33 9.52
CA GLY A 64 11.78 10.26 9.56
C GLY A 64 12.39 9.25 8.58
N SER A 65 11.58 8.43 7.90
CA SER A 65 12.07 7.51 6.87
C SER A 65 12.56 8.26 5.63
N GLY A 66 11.93 9.38 5.28
CA GLY A 66 12.20 10.13 4.05
C GLY A 66 11.46 9.56 2.83
N PRO A 67 11.80 10.00 1.60
CA PRO A 67 11.04 9.64 0.42
C PRO A 67 11.11 8.13 0.16
N LEU A 68 9.94 7.49 0.12
CA LEU A 68 9.83 6.07 -0.16
C LEU A 68 10.17 5.81 -1.63
N ALA A 69 11.16 4.97 -1.88
CA ALA A 69 11.67 4.68 -3.21
C ALA A 69 10.90 3.54 -3.89
N SER A 70 10.48 2.52 -3.14
CA SER A 70 9.78 1.36 -3.69
C SER A 70 8.97 0.61 -2.66
N LEU A 71 8.02 -0.18 -3.15
CA LEU A 71 7.13 -1.03 -2.34
C LEU A 71 7.04 -2.42 -2.97
N ALA A 72 7.13 -3.46 -2.15
CA ALA A 72 6.96 -4.85 -2.56
C ALA A 72 6.00 -5.56 -1.62
N ALA A 73 5.18 -6.47 -2.14
CA ALA A 73 4.34 -7.35 -1.34
C ALA A 73 5.02 -8.71 -1.23
N CYS A 74 5.20 -9.20 0.00
CA CYS A 74 5.71 -10.55 0.25
C CYS A 74 4.56 -11.56 0.34
N ASP A 75 3.49 -11.21 1.05
CA ASP A 75 2.33 -12.08 1.24
C ASP A 75 1.04 -11.25 1.30
N SER A 76 -0.10 -11.87 1.65
CA SER A 76 -1.40 -11.18 1.73
C SER A 76 -1.48 -10.12 2.84
N SER A 77 -0.57 -10.19 3.81
CA SER A 77 -0.49 -9.34 5.01
C SER A 77 0.84 -8.60 5.16
N THR A 78 1.91 -8.98 4.46
CA THR A 78 3.25 -8.43 4.66
C THR A 78 3.71 -7.65 3.43
N LEU A 79 4.17 -6.43 3.68
CA LEU A 79 4.69 -5.49 2.69
C LEU A 79 6.10 -5.07 3.10
N LEU A 80 6.96 -4.84 2.12
CA LEU A 80 8.29 -4.27 2.28
C LEU A 80 8.30 -2.90 1.61
N CYS A 81 8.75 -1.88 2.32
CA CYS A 81 8.89 -0.54 1.79
C CYS A 81 10.35 -0.11 1.87
N ALA A 82 10.95 0.18 0.73
CA ALA A 82 12.30 0.72 0.66
C ALA A 82 12.24 2.25 0.71
N SER A 83 13.05 2.82 1.59
CA SER A 83 13.24 4.25 1.73
C SER A 83 14.67 4.64 1.37
N ALA A 84 14.83 5.85 0.82
CA ALA A 84 16.14 6.36 0.42
C ALA A 84 17.07 6.66 1.62
N SER A 85 16.51 6.96 2.80
CA SER A 85 17.31 7.40 3.96
C SER A 85 17.46 6.34 5.05
N SER A 86 16.40 5.60 5.34
CA SER A 86 16.32 4.71 6.51
C SER A 86 16.36 3.23 6.18
N GLY A 87 16.51 2.86 4.90
CA GLY A 87 16.61 1.46 4.47
C GLY A 87 15.25 0.81 4.21
N ILE A 88 15.08 -0.46 4.59
CA ILE A 88 13.91 -1.27 4.27
C ILE A 88 13.01 -1.43 5.50
N HIS A 89 11.79 -0.93 5.40
CA HIS A 89 10.75 -1.08 6.42
C HIS A 89 9.88 -2.30 6.10
N VAL A 90 9.68 -3.16 7.09
CA VAL A 90 8.76 -4.30 7.02
C VAL A 90 7.44 -3.90 7.64
N LEU A 91 6.37 -3.94 6.85
CA LEU A 91 5.04 -3.53 7.23
C LEU A 91 4.12 -4.75 7.25
N ARG A 92 3.21 -4.81 8.23
CA ARG A 92 2.19 -5.84 8.35
C ARG A 92 0.81 -5.21 8.39
N LEU A 93 -0.07 -5.70 7.52
CA LEU A 93 -1.49 -5.44 7.49
C LEU A 93 -2.19 -6.44 8.40
N GLY A 94 -2.87 -5.93 9.43
CA GLY A 94 -3.72 -6.72 10.32
C GLY A 94 -4.98 -7.19 9.59
N GLY A 95 -5.33 -8.47 9.77
CA GLY A 95 -6.63 -9.01 9.36
C GLY A 95 -7.67 -8.76 10.45
N GLY A 96 -8.72 -8.01 10.13
CA GLY A 96 -9.81 -7.66 11.04
C GLY A 96 -10.89 -6.82 10.35
N ALA A 97 -11.92 -6.42 11.11
CA ALA A 97 -12.98 -5.54 10.61
C ALA A 97 -12.43 -4.17 10.15
N GLU A 98 -11.35 -3.70 10.78
CA GLU A 98 -10.55 -2.56 10.34
C GLU A 98 -9.11 -3.01 10.09
N PRO A 99 -8.71 -3.19 8.82
CA PRO A 99 -7.32 -3.53 8.50
C PRO A 99 -6.40 -2.36 8.88
N ALA A 100 -5.52 -2.59 9.84
CA ALA A 100 -4.52 -1.61 10.27
C ALA A 100 -3.14 -1.98 9.72
N LEU A 101 -2.38 -0.99 9.25
CA LEU A 101 -1.00 -1.19 8.83
C LEU A 101 -0.07 -0.83 9.99
N ARG A 102 0.89 -1.71 10.29
CA ARG A 102 1.88 -1.50 11.35
C ARG A 102 3.28 -1.83 10.84
N GLU A 103 4.26 -1.03 11.25
CA GLU A 103 5.67 -1.34 11.05
C GLU A 103 6.15 -2.41 12.05
N LEU A 104 6.78 -3.46 11.53
CA LEU A 104 7.44 -4.51 12.30
C LEU A 104 8.91 -4.22 12.58
N GLY A 105 9.57 -3.48 11.70
CA GLY A 105 10.96 -3.07 11.85
C GLY A 105 11.52 -2.42 10.60
N ALA A 106 12.66 -1.76 10.75
CA ALA A 106 13.46 -1.18 9.67
C ALA A 106 14.86 -1.82 9.66
N PHE A 107 15.42 -2.04 8.47
CA PHE A 107 16.73 -2.66 8.23
C PHE A 107 17.62 -1.77 7.39
#